data_AF-A0ABD1NE42-F1
#
_entry.id   AF-A0ABD1NE42-F1
#
_cell.length_a   1.000
_cell.length_b   1.000
_cell.length_c   1.000
_cell.angle_alpha   90.00
_cell.angle_beta   90.00
_cell.angle_gamma   90.00
#
_symmetry.space_group_name_H-M   'P 1'
#
loop_
_entity.id
_entity.type
_entity.pdbx_description
1 polymer ?
#
loop_
_entity_poly.entity_id
_entity_poly.type
_entity_poly.pdbx_seq_one_letter_code
_entity_poly.pdbx_strand_id
1 'polypeptide(L)'
;MMRYKEKEEKEAKKEAFRKYLETSGAVDALTKVLVALYEQNDKPSSALEYLLFHFSLFPLSPHTCHSHAFSSFRRFIQQKLSCPSISEYEKLQAEFSDLQIRYNDLLAAHHKTCKELEEMKSSHALAVASTKETTDSESPKDGL
;
A
#
# COMPACT_ATOMS: atom_id res chain seq x y z
N MET A 1 40.01 24.34 30.00
CA MET A 1 39.44 23.06 30.52
C MET A 1 38.07 22.71 29.92
N MET A 2 37.19 23.66 29.59
CA MET A 2 35.84 23.36 29.05
C MET A 2 35.83 22.58 27.72
N ARG A 3 36.73 22.91 26.78
CA ARG A 3 36.83 22.18 25.49
C ARG A 3 37.25 20.70 25.62
N TYR A 4 37.86 20.33 26.74
CA TYR A 4 38.26 18.93 26.99
C TYR A 4 37.08 18.10 27.50
N LYS A 5 36.23 18.65 28.37
CA LYS A 5 35.00 17.98 28.83
C LYS A 5 34.02 17.68 27.70
N GLU A 6 33.83 18.63 26.77
CA GLU A 6 32.93 18.42 25.63
C GLU A 6 33.46 17.34 24.66
N LYS A 7 34.79 17.24 24.53
CA LYS A 7 35.44 16.20 23.72
C LYS A 7 35.24 14.82 24.36
N GLU A 8 35.46 14.70 25.66
CA GLU A 8 35.21 13.45 26.40
C GLU A 8 33.75 13.00 26.32
N GLU A 9 32.79 13.94 26.42
CA GLU A 9 31.37 13.61 26.32
C GLU A 9 30.97 13.12 24.91
N LYS A 10 31.55 13.72 23.85
CA LYS A 10 31.32 13.27 22.46
C LYS A 10 31.88 11.87 22.24
N GLU A 11 33.09 11.59 22.73
CA GLU A 11 33.69 10.25 22.61
C GLU A 11 32.93 9.21 23.44
N ALA A 12 32.45 9.55 24.64
CA ALA A 12 31.61 8.67 25.44
C ALA A 12 30.29 8.30 24.73
N LYS A 13 29.65 9.27 24.05
CA LYS A 13 28.44 9.00 23.25
C LYS A 13 28.70 8.09 22.05
N LYS A 14 29.83 8.29 21.35
CA LYS A 14 30.24 7.41 20.25
C LYS A 14 30.51 5.99 20.73
N GLU A 15 31.21 5.84 21.85
CA GLU A 15 31.48 4.53 22.45
C GLU A 15 30.17 3.81 22.83
N ALA A 16 29.26 4.53 23.49
CA ALA A 16 27.95 3.99 23.85
C ALA A 16 27.14 3.54 22.62
N PHE A 17 27.19 4.31 21.52
CA PHE A 17 26.52 3.95 20.28
C PHE A 17 27.14 2.72 19.62
N ARG A 18 28.48 2.63 19.57
CA ARG A 18 29.17 1.43 19.09
C ARG A 18 28.77 0.19 19.87
N LYS A 19 28.84 0.28 21.20
CA LYS A 19 28.44 -0.83 22.09
C LYS A 19 26.97 -1.21 21.91
N TYR A 20 26.09 -0.24 21.65
CA TYR A 20 24.68 -0.50 21.35
C TYR A 20 24.51 -1.27 20.05
N LEU A 21 25.22 -0.90 18.98
CA LEU A 21 25.16 -1.63 17.70
C LEU A 21 25.68 -3.06 17.81
N GLU A 22 26.74 -3.26 18.59
CA GLU A 22 27.30 -4.59 18.89
C GLU A 22 26.32 -5.42 19.74
N THR A 23 25.82 -4.88 20.85
CA THR A 23 24.92 -5.57 21.79
C THR A 23 23.54 -5.87 21.17
N SER A 24 23.05 -5.00 20.29
CA SER A 24 21.78 -5.22 19.57
C SER A 24 21.86 -6.26 18.46
N GLY A 25 23.07 -6.72 18.10
CA GLY A 25 23.28 -7.62 16.97
C GLY A 25 23.10 -6.97 15.59
N ALA A 26 22.94 -5.64 15.52
CA ALA A 26 22.75 -4.93 14.26
C ALA A 26 23.95 -5.09 13.31
N VAL A 27 25.18 -5.11 13.87
CA VAL A 27 26.41 -5.30 13.10
C VAL A 27 26.48 -6.70 12.50
N ASP A 28 26.18 -7.73 13.28
CA ASP A 28 26.19 -9.14 12.84
C ASP A 28 25.12 -9.37 11.76
N ALA A 29 23.91 -8.86 11.98
CA ALA A 29 22.83 -8.92 11.01
C ALA A 29 23.21 -8.24 9.68
N LEU A 30 23.73 -7.01 9.73
CA LEU A 30 24.17 -6.29 8.54
C LEU A 30 25.27 -7.06 7.79
N THR A 31 26.23 -7.62 8.52
CA THR A 31 27.31 -8.41 7.95
C THR A 31 26.76 -9.62 7.20
N LYS A 32 25.83 -10.37 7.79
CA LYS A 32 25.20 -11.54 7.15
C LYS A 32 24.48 -11.17 5.86
N VAL A 33 23.71 -10.08 5.83
CA VAL A 33 23.02 -9.66 4.61
C VAL A 33 23.98 -9.18 3.54
N LEU A 34 25.06 -8.48 3.91
CA LEU A 34 26.09 -8.05 2.97
C LEU A 34 26.87 -9.24 2.38
N VAL A 35 27.16 -10.26 3.19
CA VAL A 35 27.76 -11.52 2.71
C VAL A 35 26.82 -12.24 1.76
N ALA A 36 25.54 -12.39 2.13
CA ALA A 36 24.53 -13.00 1.26
C ALA A 36 24.39 -12.26 -0.08
N LEU A 37 24.43 -10.92 -0.05
CA LEU A 37 24.43 -10.07 -1.26
C LEU A 37 25.69 -10.28 -2.10
N TYR A 38 26.86 -10.44 -1.47
CA TYR A 38 28.12 -10.69 -2.18
C TYR A 38 28.13 -12.06 -2.86
N GLU A 39 27.59 -13.09 -2.19
CA GLU A 39 27.53 -14.46 -2.69
C GLU A 39 26.45 -14.67 -3.78
N GLN A 40 25.53 -13.72 -3.95
CA GLN A 40 24.56 -13.80 -5.03
C GLN A 40 25.23 -13.71 -6.41
N ASN A 41 25.09 -14.78 -7.19
CA ASN A 41 25.56 -14.83 -8.57
C ASN A 41 24.76 -13.89 -9.49
N ASP A 42 23.43 -13.84 -9.31
CA ASP A 42 22.56 -12.87 -9.98
C ASP A 42 22.36 -11.66 -9.07
N LYS A 43 23.21 -10.64 -9.26
CA LYS A 43 23.16 -9.43 -8.45
C LYS A 43 21.82 -8.72 -8.66
N PRO A 44 21.12 -8.35 -7.57
CA PRO A 44 19.87 -7.62 -7.68
C PRO A 44 20.13 -6.25 -8.31
N SER A 45 19.19 -5.79 -9.15
CA SER A 45 19.27 -4.46 -9.78
C SER A 45 19.38 -3.32 -8.74
N SER A 46 18.94 -3.57 -7.50
CA SER A 46 19.08 -2.69 -6.35
C SER A 46 19.58 -3.46 -5.13
N ALA A 47 20.81 -3.18 -4.71
CA ALA A 47 21.39 -3.73 -3.48
C ALA A 47 20.59 -3.34 -2.23
N LEU A 48 19.99 -2.14 -2.24
CA LEU A 48 19.21 -1.61 -1.13
C LEU A 48 17.88 -2.36 -0.98
N GLU A 49 17.22 -2.67 -2.10
CA GLU A 49 15.99 -3.44 -2.08
C GLU A 49 16.25 -4.86 -1.57
N TYR A 50 17.38 -5.45 -1.95
CA TYR A 50 17.80 -6.74 -1.42
C TYR A 50 18.06 -6.71 0.09
N LEU A 51 18.78 -5.71 0.58
CA LEU A 51 19.00 -5.50 2.01
C LEU A 51 17.67 -5.37 2.75
N LEU A 52 16.75 -4.58 2.21
CA LEU A 52 15.44 -4.32 2.82
C LEU A 52 14.53 -5.56 2.82
N PHE A 53 14.53 -6.30 1.71
CA PHE A 53 13.80 -7.55 1.55
C PHE A 53 14.33 -8.61 2.52
N HIS A 54 15.64 -8.79 2.60
CA HIS A 54 16.27 -9.78 3.48
C HIS A 54 16.04 -9.45 4.96
N PHE A 55 16.06 -8.16 5.34
CA PHE A 55 15.68 -7.73 6.69
C PHE A 55 14.18 -7.89 7.00
N SER A 56 13.32 -8.05 6.00
CA SER A 56 11.89 -8.29 6.17
C SER A 56 11.47 -9.76 6.12
N LEU A 57 12.17 -10.61 5.38
CA LEU A 57 11.81 -12.03 5.21
C LEU A 57 12.63 -13.00 6.07
N PHE A 58 13.84 -12.63 6.51
CA PHE A 58 14.63 -13.49 7.38
C PHE A 58 14.40 -13.08 8.84
N PRO A 59 13.72 -13.90 9.67
CA PRO A 59 13.92 -13.83 11.11
C PRO A 59 15.38 -14.25 11.34
N LEU A 60 16.26 -13.25 11.42
CA LEU A 60 17.65 -13.44 11.82
C LEU A 60 17.62 -14.16 13.16
N SER A 61 17.99 -15.44 13.15
CA SER A 61 18.33 -16.29 14.29
C SER A 61 17.52 -16.11 15.60
N PRO A 62 16.92 -17.18 16.16
CA PRO A 62 16.25 -17.11 17.46
C PRO A 62 17.16 -16.72 18.65
N HIS A 63 18.48 -16.56 18.43
CA HIS A 63 19.44 -16.12 19.44
C HIS A 63 19.58 -14.60 19.57
N THR A 64 18.94 -13.78 18.71
CA THR A 64 18.95 -12.31 18.83
C THR A 64 17.66 -11.79 19.46
N CYS A 65 17.60 -11.81 20.79
CA CYS A 65 16.59 -11.07 21.54
C CYS A 65 17.01 -9.59 21.67
N HIS A 66 16.39 -8.70 20.88
CA HIS A 66 15.86 -7.39 21.33
C HIS A 66 15.16 -6.68 20.16
N SER A 67 13.86 -6.97 20.03
CA SER A 67 12.92 -6.55 18.97
C SER A 67 12.71 -5.03 18.78
N HIS A 68 13.48 -4.15 19.43
CA HIS A 68 13.37 -2.70 19.24
C HIS A 68 14.54 -2.11 18.45
N ALA A 69 15.78 -2.53 18.75
CA ALA A 69 16.96 -1.99 18.10
C ALA A 69 17.03 -2.36 16.61
N PHE A 70 16.65 -3.59 16.28
CA PHE A 70 16.60 -4.05 14.90
C PHE A 70 15.48 -3.34 14.10
N SER A 71 14.33 -3.09 14.74
CA SER A 71 13.24 -2.29 14.17
C SER A 71 13.65 -0.83 13.95
N SER A 72 14.31 -0.22 14.95
CA SER A 72 14.88 1.12 14.84
C SER A 72 15.98 1.21 13.79
N PHE A 73 16.83 0.20 13.67
CA PHE A 73 17.88 0.11 12.65
C PHE A 73 17.29 -0.05 11.26
N ARG A 74 16.32 -0.96 11.07
CA ARG A 74 15.54 -1.10 9.83
C ARG A 74 14.91 0.22 9.42
N ARG A 75 14.26 0.93 10.36
CA ARG A 75 13.67 2.24 10.12
C ARG A 75 14.73 3.30 9.77
N PHE A 76 15.87 3.30 10.45
CA PHE A 76 16.98 4.20 10.16
C PHE A 76 17.57 3.97 8.77
N ILE A 77 17.78 2.71 8.39
CA ILE A 77 18.26 2.30 7.06
C ILE A 77 17.25 2.68 5.99
N GLN A 78 15.95 2.45 6.21
CA GLN A 78 14.89 2.94 5.33
C GLN A 78 14.97 4.46 5.16
N GLN A 79 15.01 5.22 6.25
CA GLN A 79 15.02 6.68 6.19
C GLN A 79 16.32 7.27 5.58
N LYS A 80 17.47 6.61 5.76
CA LYS A 80 18.77 7.10 5.30
C LYS A 80 19.18 6.63 3.91
N LEU A 81 18.73 5.44 3.48
CA LEU A 81 19.16 4.82 2.22
C LEU A 81 18.00 4.60 1.23
N SER A 82 16.76 4.43 1.70
CA SER A 82 15.58 4.23 0.84
C SER A 82 14.57 5.37 1.02
N CYS A 83 14.81 6.52 0.38
CA CYS A 83 13.77 7.51 0.14
C CYS A 83 12.94 7.09 -1.09
N PRO A 84 11.69 6.65 -0.93
CA PRO A 84 10.58 7.53 -1.21
C PRO A 84 10.52 8.51 -0.04
N SER A 85 10.68 9.82 -0.28
CA SER A 85 10.61 10.77 0.85
C SER A 85 9.32 10.51 1.64
N ILE A 86 9.34 10.61 2.97
CA ILE A 86 8.13 10.39 3.81
C ILE A 86 6.92 11.19 3.24
N SER A 87 7.21 12.35 2.64
CA SER A 87 6.29 13.17 1.87
C SER A 87 5.68 12.49 0.63
N GLU A 88 6.42 11.69 -0.14
CA GLU A 88 5.89 10.93 -1.27
C GLU A 88 4.98 9.79 -0.82
N TYR A 89 5.32 9.10 0.28
CA TYR A 89 4.46 8.03 0.83
C TYR A 89 3.15 8.59 1.37
N GLU A 90 3.20 9.68 2.13
CA GLU A 90 2.01 10.38 2.63
C GLU A 90 1.15 10.92 1.47
N LYS A 91 1.78 11.46 0.41
CA LYS A 91 1.08 11.91 -0.80
C LYS A 91 0.41 10.75 -1.53
N LEU A 92 1.11 9.63 -1.70
CA LEU A 92 0.55 8.45 -2.36
C LEU A 92 -0.59 7.82 -1.54
N GLN A 93 -0.48 7.85 -0.22
CA GLN A 93 -1.54 7.41 0.69
C GLN A 93 -2.79 8.29 0.59
N ALA A 94 -2.62 9.61 0.43
CA ALA A 94 -3.72 10.52 0.15
C ALA A 94 -4.38 10.23 -1.21
N GLU A 95 -3.58 10.06 -2.27
CA GLU A 95 -4.10 9.73 -3.61
C GLU A 95 -4.88 8.40 -3.64
N PHE A 96 -4.42 7.39 -2.90
CA PHE A 96 -5.13 6.11 -2.78
C PHE A 96 -6.48 6.29 -2.07
N SER A 97 -6.52 7.10 -1.03
CA SER A 97 -7.74 7.38 -0.27
C SER A 97 -8.76 8.15 -1.12
N ASP A 98 -8.30 9.17 -1.84
CA ASP A 98 -9.13 9.95 -2.77
C ASP A 98 -9.69 9.06 -3.90
N LEU A 99 -8.85 8.18 -4.45
CA LEU A 99 -9.27 7.24 -5.48
C LEU A 99 -10.33 6.26 -4.96
N GLN A 100 -10.16 5.79 -3.72
CA GLN A 100 -11.11 4.88 -3.09
C GLN A 100 -12.46 5.56 -2.80
N ILE A 101 -12.46 6.81 -2.38
CA ILE A 101 -13.69 7.61 -2.25
C ILE A 101 -14.39 7.72 -3.62
N ARG A 102 -13.65 8.09 -4.67
CA ARG A 102 -14.23 8.22 -6.02
C ARG A 102 -14.77 6.90 -6.57
N TYR A 103 -14.10 5.79 -6.30
CA TYR A 103 -14.61 4.47 -6.66
C TYR A 103 -15.95 4.17 -5.97
N ASN A 104 -16.05 4.45 -4.67
CA ASN A 104 -17.29 4.22 -3.91
C ASN A 104 -18.43 5.13 -4.38
N ASP A 105 -18.15 6.41 -4.67
CA ASP A 105 -19.14 7.34 -5.21
C ASP A 105 -19.64 6.90 -6.58
N LEU A 106 -18.72 6.47 -7.45
CA LEU A 106 -19.05 5.95 -8.78
C LEU A 106 -19.88 4.66 -8.69
N LEU A 107 -19.54 3.77 -7.76
CA LEU A 107 -20.27 2.54 -7.51
C LEU A 107 -21.70 2.83 -7.02
N ALA A 108 -21.85 3.80 -6.11
CA ALA A 108 -23.15 4.24 -5.61
C ALA A 108 -24.00 4.88 -6.72
N ALA A 109 -23.39 5.71 -7.56
CA ALA A 109 -24.05 6.29 -8.72
C ALA A 109 -24.51 5.20 -9.69
N HIS A 110 -23.64 4.24 -10.02
CA HIS A 110 -23.96 3.11 -10.89
C HIS A 110 -25.16 2.31 -10.35
N HIS A 111 -25.14 1.94 -9.07
CA HIS A 111 -26.25 1.23 -8.41
C HIS A 111 -27.56 2.02 -8.47
N LYS A 112 -27.50 3.33 -8.26
CA LYS A 112 -28.66 4.21 -8.35
C LYS A 112 -29.24 4.23 -9.78
N THR A 113 -28.39 4.40 -10.80
CA THR A 113 -28.82 4.36 -12.20
C THR A 113 -29.43 3.01 -12.57
N CYS A 114 -28.87 1.88 -12.11
CA CYS A 114 -29.48 0.57 -12.36
C CYS A 114 -30.88 0.46 -11.75
N LYS A 115 -31.07 0.99 -10.53
CA LYS A 115 -32.36 0.98 -9.86
C LYS A 115 -33.40 1.86 -10.59
N GLU A 116 -33.02 3.07 -10.98
CA GLU A 116 -33.88 3.98 -11.75
C GLU A 116 -34.26 3.38 -13.12
N LEU A 117 -33.33 2.69 -13.78
CA LEU A 117 -33.58 2.04 -15.06
C LEU A 117 -34.58 0.89 -14.91
N GLU A 118 -34.46 0.06 -13.86
CA GLU A 118 -35.45 -0.98 -13.55
C GLU A 118 -36.83 -0.39 -13.18
N GLU A 119 -36.88 0.73 -12.46
CA GLU A 119 -38.14 1.44 -12.15
C GLU A 119 -38.80 2.00 -13.42
N MET A 120 -38.02 2.60 -14.34
CA MET A 120 -38.51 3.07 -15.64
C MET A 120 -38.96 1.90 -16.53
N LYS A 121 -38.22 0.80 -16.53
CA LYS A 121 -38.53 -0.41 -17.31
C LYS A 121 -39.80 -1.10 -16.79
N SER A 122 -40.00 -1.14 -15.48
CA SER A 122 -41.25 -1.62 -14.85
C SER A 122 -42.44 -0.73 -15.21
N SER A 123 -42.26 0.59 -15.20
CA SER A 123 -43.30 1.56 -15.58
C SER A 123 -43.63 1.49 -17.08
N HIS A 124 -42.64 1.23 -17.93
CA HIS A 124 -42.81 1.02 -19.37
C HIS A 124 -43.48 -0.33 -19.68
N ALA A 125 -43.25 -1.38 -18.89
CA ALA A 125 -43.95 -2.66 -19.03
C ALA A 125 -45.47 -2.55 -18.80
N LEU A 126 -45.92 -1.61 -17.95
CA LEU A 126 -47.34 -1.25 -17.80
C LEU A 126 -47.88 -0.41 -18.97
N ALA A 127 -47.06 0.46 -19.57
CA ALA A 127 -47.46 1.27 -20.73
C ALA A 127 -47.58 0.45 -22.03
N VAL A 128 -46.70 -0.54 -22.25
CA VAL A 128 -46.74 -1.42 -23.44
C VAL A 128 -47.85 -2.47 -23.37
N ALA A 129 -48.39 -2.77 -22.18
CA ALA A 129 -49.61 -3.56 -22.04
C ALA A 129 -50.90 -2.75 -22.35
N SER A 130 -50.81 -1.41 -22.41
CA SER A 130 -51.94 -0.48 -22.64
C SER A 130 -51.84 0.28 -23.97
N THR A 131 -51.31 -0.36 -25.01
CA THR A 131 -51.59 -0.02 -26.43
C THR A 131 -51.80 -1.30 -27.22
N LYS A 132 -52.80 -2.09 -26.80
CA LYS A 132 -53.51 -2.95 -27.75
C LYS A 132 -54.82 -2.26 -28.09
N GLU A 133 -54.94 -1.98 -29.38
CA GLU A 133 -56.07 -1.43 -30.10
C GLU A 133 -57.45 -1.79 -29.50
N THR A 134 -58.20 -0.74 -29.20
CA THR A 134 -59.65 -0.70 -29.36
C THR A 134 -59.92 0.65 -30.02
N THR A 135 -60.67 0.82 -31.10
CA THR A 135 -61.63 0.00 -31.85
C THR A 135 -62.14 1.00 -32.89
N ASP A 136 -62.28 0.64 -34.16
CA ASP A 136 -63.55 0.95 -34.82
C ASP A 136 -63.88 -0.09 -35.87
N SER A 137 -65.15 -0.46 -35.87
CA SER A 137 -65.73 -1.65 -36.46
C SER A 137 -67.02 -1.26 -37.16
N GLU A 138 -67.13 -1.47 -38.47
CA GLU A 138 -68.39 -1.64 -39.22
C GLU A 138 -68.03 -1.77 -40.71
N SER A 139 -68.54 -2.65 -41.56
CA SER A 139 -69.47 -3.78 -41.47
C SER A 139 -69.37 -4.57 -42.80
N PRO A 140 -69.95 -5.78 -42.89
CA PRO A 140 -69.83 -6.70 -44.03
C PRO A 140 -70.94 -6.52 -45.08
N LYS A 141 -70.73 -7.03 -46.32
CA LYS A 141 -71.67 -7.89 -47.07
C LYS A 141 -71.24 -8.24 -48.51
N ASP A 142 -71.34 -9.54 -48.78
CA ASP A 142 -71.88 -10.23 -49.96
C ASP A 142 -71.37 -9.93 -51.38
N GLY A 143 -70.97 -11.00 -52.07
CA GLY A 143 -71.43 -11.24 -53.44
C GLY A 143 -70.40 -11.67 -54.48
N LEU A 144 -70.45 -12.97 -54.80
CA LEU A 144 -70.01 -13.70 -56.01
C LEU A 144 -68.53 -14.13 -56.13
#